data_AF-A0A399ZEB9-F1
#
_entry.id   AF-A0A399ZEB9-F1
#
_cell.length_a   1.000
_cell.length_b   1.000
_cell.length_c   1.000
_cell.angle_alpha   90.00
_cell.angle_beta   90.00
_cell.angle_gamma   90.00
#
_symmetry.space_group_name_H-M   'P 1'
#
loop_
_entity.id
_entity.type
_entity.pdbx_description
1 polymer ?
#
loop_
_entity_poly.entity_id
_entity_poly.type
_entity_poly.pdbx_seq_one_letter_code
_entity_poly.pdbx_strand_id
1 'polypeptide(L)' 'MQIIRASEIGTYLYCRRAWFYRKQGVESANQSELTAGTTLHRQHGRAVLAAGLLRTFGLLLLLLAFTLLTVYLVGIFLR' A
#
# COMPACT_ATOMS: atom_id res chain seq x y z
N MET A 1 5.66 7.05 29.10
CA MET A 1 6.02 5.80 28.39
C MET A 1 6.46 6.17 26.99
N GLN A 2 7.66 5.78 26.54
CA GLN A 2 8.11 6.12 25.19
C GLN A 2 7.45 5.18 24.16
N ILE A 3 6.85 5.71 23.10
CA ILE A 3 6.24 4.92 22.04
C ILE A 3 7.34 4.18 21.26
N ILE A 4 7.21 2.87 21.09
CA ILE A 4 8.07 2.05 20.22
C ILE A 4 7.32 1.70 18.93
N ARG A 5 8.03 1.69 17.79
CA ARG A 5 7.49 1.28 16.49
C ARG A 5 7.52 -0.24 16.34
N ALA A 6 6.61 -0.78 15.53
CA ALA A 6 6.60 -2.22 15.23
C ALA A 6 7.96 -2.74 14.68
N SER A 7 8.63 -1.94 13.85
CA SER A 7 9.97 -2.28 13.32
C SER A 7 11.07 -2.35 14.40
N GLU A 8 10.88 -1.69 15.53
CA GLU A 8 11.81 -1.75 16.66
C GLU A 8 11.74 -3.10 17.38
N ILE A 9 10.57 -3.76 17.39
CA ILE A 9 10.38 -5.06 18.04
C ILE A 9 11.28 -6.11 17.40
N GLY A 10 11.28 -6.20 16.07
CA GLY A 10 12.16 -7.12 15.34
C GLY A 10 13.64 -6.84 15.60
N THR A 11 14.00 -5.56 15.75
CA THR A 11 15.38 -5.17 16.12
C THR A 11 15.76 -5.66 17.50
N TYR A 12 14.88 -5.46 18.47
CA TYR A 12 15.10 -5.84 19.86
C TYR A 12 15.24 -7.35 20.00
N LEU A 13 14.35 -8.11 19.34
CA LEU A 13 14.38 -9.57 19.32
C LEU A 13 15.66 -10.11 18.66
N TYR A 14 16.14 -9.48 17.58
CA TYR A 14 17.40 -9.85 16.95
C TYR A 14 18.62 -9.47 17.80
N CYS A 15 18.71 -8.20 18.23
CA CYS A 15 19.80 -7.69 19.06
C CYS A 15 19.38 -6.46 19.88
N ARG A 16 19.25 -6.65 21.19
CA ARG A 16 18.90 -5.58 22.15
C ARG A 16 19.90 -4.43 22.15
N ARG A 17 21.20 -4.73 22.00
CA ARG A 17 22.26 -3.71 21.94
C ARG A 17 22.12 -2.82 20.70
N ALA A 18 21.88 -3.42 19.53
CA ALA A 18 21.64 -2.66 18.30
C ALA A 18 20.37 -1.80 18.39
N TRP A 19 19.30 -2.31 19.02
CA TRP A 19 18.10 -1.53 19.32
C TRP A 19 18.42 -0.32 20.22
N PHE A 20 19.18 -0.52 21.29
CA PHE A 20 19.58 0.57 22.20
C PHE A 20 20.48 1.63 21.52
N TYR A 21 21.36 1.22 20.61
CA TYR A 21 22.16 2.15 19.80
C TYR A 21 21.28 2.97 18.85
N ARG A 22 20.29 2.34 18.20
CA ARG A 22 19.31 3.08 17.40
C ARG A 22 18.52 4.10 18.23
N LYS A 23 18.16 3.77 19.48
CA LYS A 23 17.51 4.72 20.39
C LYS A 23 18.38 5.94 20.73
N GLN A 24 19.70 5.81 20.67
CA GLN A 24 20.66 6.91 20.84
C GLN A 24 20.96 7.68 19.55
N GLY A 25 20.30 7.34 18.43
CA GLY A 25 20.54 7.98 17.15
C GLY A 25 21.76 7.43 16.38
N VAL A 26 22.35 6.32 16.82
CA VAL A 26 23.41 5.65 16.07
C VAL A 26 22.81 5.07 14.79
N GLU A 27 23.33 5.52 13.65
CA GLU A 27 22.88 5.03 12.35
C GLU A 27 23.28 3.57 12.12
N SER A 28 22.50 2.87 11.28
CA SER A 28 22.87 1.54 10.84
C SER A 28 24.02 1.63 9.85
N ALA A 29 24.99 0.71 9.90
CA ALA A 29 25.95 0.57 8.80
C ALA A 29 25.26 0.12 7.49
N ASN A 30 24.06 -0.45 7.57
CA ASN A 30 23.33 -1.01 6.44
C ASN A 30 22.49 0.03 5.66
N GLN A 31 23.02 1.23 5.43
CA GLN A 31 22.27 2.34 4.80
C GLN A 31 21.93 2.06 3.33
N SER A 32 22.78 1.31 2.62
CA SER A 32 22.57 0.97 1.20
C SER A 32 21.29 0.13 1.03
N GLU A 33 21.18 -0.97 1.77
CA GLU A 33 20.03 -1.87 1.71
C GLU A 33 18.75 -1.20 2.22
N LEU A 34 18.84 -0.34 3.25
CA LEU A 34 17.69 0.42 3.74
C LEU A 34 17.15 1.39 2.68
N THR A 35 18.05 2.09 1.99
CA THR A 35 17.70 2.99 0.88
C THR A 35 17.12 2.23 -0.31
N ALA A 36 17.74 1.10 -0.68
CA ALA A 36 17.28 0.24 -1.76
C ALA A 36 15.88 -0.31 -1.46
N GLY A 37 15.66 -0.88 -0.27
CA GLY A 37 14.37 -1.37 0.17
C GLY A 37 13.30 -0.29 0.21
N THR A 38 13.63 0.92 0.69
CA THR A 38 12.69 2.06 0.69
C THR A 38 12.29 2.46 -0.72
N THR A 39 13.25 2.47 -1.65
CA THR A 39 13.00 2.79 -3.06
C THR A 39 12.11 1.75 -3.72
N LEU A 40 12.38 0.47 -3.49
CA LEU A 40 11.56 -0.64 -3.98
C LEU A 40 10.13 -0.56 -3.45
N HIS A 41 9.95 -0.32 -2.15
CA HIS A 41 8.62 -0.16 -1.54
C HIS A 41 7.86 1.03 -2.14
N ARG A 42 8.53 2.16 -2.41
CA ARG A 42 7.90 3.31 -3.06
C ARG A 42 7.44 3.00 -4.48
N GLN A 43 8.28 2.33 -5.26
CA GLN A 43 7.93 1.92 -6.62
C GLN A 43 6.73 0.95 -6.62
N HIS A 44 6.77 -0.07 -5.77
CA HIS A 44 5.66 -1.01 -5.61
C HIS A 44 4.37 -0.30 -5.15
N GLY A 45 4.46 0.61 -4.18
CA GLY A 45 3.32 1.39 -3.71
C GLY A 45 2.64 2.19 -4.82
N ARG A 46 3.41 2.79 -5.73
CA ARG A 46 2.85 3.47 -6.91
C ARG A 46 2.09 2.53 -7.83
N ALA A 47 2.63 1.33 -8.07
CA ALA A 47 1.97 0.31 -8.88
C ALA A 47 0.66 -0.17 -8.23
N VAL A 48 0.66 -0.38 -6.91
CA VAL A 48 -0.55 -0.76 -6.15
C VAL A 48 -1.62 0.32 -6.23
N LEU A 49 -1.25 1.59 -6.07
CA LEU A 49 -2.19 2.71 -6.20
C LEU A 49 -2.79 2.79 -7.61
N ALA A 50 -1.96 2.68 -8.65
CA ALA A 50 -2.41 2.68 -10.04
C ALA A 50 -3.37 1.50 -10.32
N ALA A 51 -3.04 0.29 -9.84
CA ALA A 51 -3.89 -0.88 -9.96
C ALA A 51 -5.22 -0.71 -9.23
N GLY A 52 -5.22 -0.13 -8.03
CA GLY A 52 -6.42 0.19 -7.27
C GLY A 52 -7.33 1.19 -7.98
N LEU A 53 -6.75 2.25 -8.55
CA LEU A 53 -7.50 3.23 -9.34
C LEU A 53 -8.10 2.60 -10.58
N LEU A 54 -7.31 1.85 -11.36
CA LEU A 54 -7.77 1.22 -12.60
C LEU A 54 -8.88 0.20 -12.33
N ARG A 55 -8.75 -0.60 -11.26
CA ARG A 55 -9.81 -1.50 -10.79
C ARG A 55 -11.08 -0.74 -10.45
N THR A 56 -10.97 0.37 -9.73
CA THR A 56 -12.13 1.19 -9.33
C THR A 56 -12.83 1.76 -10.57
N PHE A 57 -12.08 2.32 -11.52
CA PHE A 57 -12.63 2.78 -12.79
C PHE A 57 -13.32 1.66 -13.58
N GLY A 58 -12.71 0.48 -13.66
CA GLY A 58 -13.30 -0.68 -14.32
C GLY A 58 -14.64 -1.08 -13.72
N LEU A 59 -14.76 -1.08 -12.39
CA LEU A 59 -16.02 -1.38 -11.69
C LEU A 59 -17.09 -0.32 -11.94
N LEU A 60 -16.72 0.96 -11.98
CA LEU A 60 -17.65 2.06 -12.30
C LEU A 60 -18.18 1.95 -13.75
N LEU A 61 -17.30 1.65 -14.71
CA LEU A 61 -17.70 1.44 -16.10
C LEU A 61 -18.62 0.22 -16.26
N LEU A 62 -18.32 -0.87 -15.54
CA LEU A 62 -19.17 -2.07 -15.54
C LEU A 62 -20.56 -1.78 -14.96
N LEU A 63 -20.63 -1.04 -13.86
CA LEU A 63 -21.89 -0.60 -13.26
C LEU A 63 -22.71 0.28 -14.22
N LEU A 64 -22.05 1.22 -14.90
CA LEU A 64 -22.69 2.06 -15.91
C LEU A 64 -23.23 1.23 -17.07
N ALA A 65 -22.46 0.27 -17.58
CA ALA A 65 -22.89 -0.61 -18.65
C ALA A 65 -24.15 -1.41 -18.28
N PHE A 66 -24.19 -2.00 -17.07
CA PHE A 66 -25.39 -2.70 -16.60
C PHE A 66 -26.59 -1.77 -16.39
N THR A 67 -26.36 -0.55 -15.92
CA THR A 67 -27.42 0.45 -15.77
C THR A 67 -28.04 0.80 -17.11
N LEU A 68 -27.21 1.11 -18.12
CA LEU A 68 -27.66 1.42 -19.48
C LEU A 68 -28.38 0.24 -20.13
N LEU A 69 -27.84 -0.98 -19.98
CA LEU A 69 -28.48 -2.20 -20.47
C LEU A 69 -29.87 -2.38 -19.85
N THR A 70 -29.99 -2.18 -18.54
CA THR A 70 -31.27 -2.30 -17.82
C THR A 70 -32.27 -1.27 -18.35
N VAL A 71 -31.87 -0.01 -18.49
CA VAL A 71 -32.72 1.06 -19.05
C VAL A 71 -33.19 0.72 -20.46
N TYR A 72 -32.30 0.22 -21.31
CA TYR A 72 -32.60 -0.18 -22.68
C TYR A 72 -33.64 -1.32 -22.73
N LEU A 73 -33.43 -2.39 -21.96
CA LEU A 73 -34.34 -3.54 -21.92
C LEU A 73 -35.71 -3.16 -21.37
N VAL A 74 -35.77 -2.34 -20.32
CA VAL A 74 -37.02 -1.81 -19.78
C VAL A 74 -37.73 -0.93 -20.81
N GLY A 75 -37.00 -0.08 -21.52
CA GLY A 75 -37.55 0.77 -22.58
C GLY A 75 -38.12 -0.01 -23.76
N ILE A 76 -37.53 -1.16 -24.11
CA ILE A 76 -38.10 -2.09 -25.10
C ILE A 76 -39.40 -2.71 -24.58
N PHE A 77 -39.41 -3.18 -23.33
CA PHE A 77 -40.57 -3.87 -22.76
C PHE A 77 -41.80 -2.97 -22.60
N LEU A 78 -41.60 -1.68 -22.34
CA LEU A 78 -42.67 -0.71 -22.13
C LEU A 78 -43.21 -0.06 -23.43
N ARG A 79 -42.59 -0.35 -24.58
CA ARG A 79 -43.00 0.16 -25.89
C ARG A 79 -43.84 -0.88 -26.63
#